data_AF-A0A962T1Z5-F1
#
_entry.id   AF-A0A962T1Z5-F1
#
_cell.length_a   1.000
_cell.length_b   1.000
_cell.length_c   1.000
_cell.angle_alpha   90.00
_cell.angle_beta   90.00
_cell.angle_gamma   90.00
#
_symmetry.space_group_name_H-M   'P 1'
#
loop_
_entity.id
_entity.type
_entity.pdbx_description
1 polymer ?
#
loop_
_entity_poly.entity_id
_entity_poly.type
_entity_poly.pdbx_seq_one_letter_code
_entity_poly.pdbx_strand_id
1 'polypeptide(L)'
;WIEKSTMEDVLLPICRRYAANYVPAIGFQSITGTIRMLHRLLDFVRHGNVKPVRIFYVSDFDPAGDFMPPSIARQIEFWLRDIAPDADIKLQPLALTAEQVKHYRLPPIPIKEGDRRQNGFKERYGVDGATELDALEALHPGELGRLVKTAMCPYRDETLQRRMSEARQEAQKTAKEAWRERQEEDEETFEDRLDELRERAEAVLDGFKTELAALSERLAEAYREAGIEEDLAELRSDIEAALDNLEVTLPDRPTAEVDLPDESAWLFDARRDYLTQLTFYKDRSNGTG
;
A
#
# COMPACT_ATOMS: atom_id res chain seq x y z
N TRP A 1 5.02 -11.50 2.62
CA TRP A 1 4.59 -12.31 3.78
C TRP A 1 5.82 -12.99 4.32
N ILE A 2 5.97 -13.06 5.64
CA ILE A 2 7.14 -13.68 6.27
C ILE A 2 6.71 -14.61 7.41
N GLU A 3 7.42 -15.73 7.59
CA GLU A 3 7.12 -16.72 8.64
C GLU A 3 7.50 -16.29 10.07
N LYS A 4 8.30 -15.24 10.22
CA LYS A 4 8.85 -14.75 11.50
C LYS A 4 8.90 -13.22 11.54
N SER A 5 8.99 -12.65 12.74
CA SER A 5 9.06 -11.20 12.98
C SER A 5 10.48 -10.66 13.17
N THR A 6 11.51 -11.51 13.16
CA THR A 6 12.90 -11.08 13.45
C THR A 6 13.53 -10.20 12.37
N MET A 7 12.92 -10.09 11.19
CA MET A 7 13.45 -9.34 10.03
C MET A 7 12.77 -7.98 9.82
N GLU A 8 12.06 -7.47 10.83
CA GLU A 8 11.31 -6.21 10.72
C GLU A 8 12.20 -5.00 10.39
N ASP A 9 13.38 -4.91 10.99
CA ASP A 9 14.31 -3.80 10.78
C ASP A 9 14.80 -3.69 9.34
N VAL A 10 14.85 -4.82 8.61
CA VAL A 10 15.26 -4.87 7.20
C VAL A 10 14.06 -4.67 6.27
N LEU A 11 12.95 -5.35 6.54
CA LEU A 11 11.82 -5.43 5.60
C LEU A 11 10.86 -4.25 5.72
N LEU A 12 10.60 -3.77 6.93
CA LEU A 12 9.60 -2.73 7.17
C LEU A 12 9.95 -1.40 6.48
N PRO A 13 11.22 -0.92 6.47
CA PRO A 13 11.59 0.28 5.71
C PRO A 13 11.35 0.13 4.20
N ILE A 14 11.61 -1.06 3.64
CA ILE A 14 11.41 -1.32 2.21
C ILE A 14 9.92 -1.39 1.89
N CYS A 15 9.13 -2.12 2.68
CA CYS A 15 7.68 -2.18 2.52
C CYS A 15 7.04 -0.80 2.61
N ARG A 16 7.46 0.05 3.56
CA ARG A 16 6.99 1.44 3.67
C ARG A 16 7.35 2.26 2.44
N ARG A 17 8.62 2.20 1.99
CA ARG A 17 9.07 2.92 0.79
C ARG A 17 8.26 2.55 -0.44
N TYR A 18 8.00 1.26 -0.62
CA TYR A 18 7.27 0.75 -1.79
C TYR A 18 5.74 0.68 -1.60
N ALA A 19 5.21 1.12 -0.46
CA ALA A 19 3.79 1.07 -0.10
C ALA A 19 3.18 -0.35 -0.17
N ALA A 20 3.96 -1.37 0.21
CA ALA A 20 3.50 -2.75 0.26
C ALA A 20 3.11 -3.19 1.66
N ASN A 21 2.22 -4.17 1.72
CA ASN A 21 1.76 -4.75 2.98
C ASN A 21 2.81 -5.72 3.54
N TYR A 22 3.37 -5.38 4.71
CA TYR A 22 4.16 -6.32 5.51
C TYR A 22 3.19 -7.20 6.33
N VAL A 23 3.33 -8.52 6.21
CA VAL A 23 2.46 -9.50 6.87
C VAL A 23 3.35 -10.55 7.54
N PRO A 24 3.68 -10.37 8.83
CA PRO A 24 4.39 -11.37 9.61
C PRO A 24 3.42 -12.47 10.08
N ALA A 25 3.90 -13.71 10.13
CA ALA A 25 3.32 -14.78 10.91
C ALA A 25 4.31 -15.25 11.98
N ILE A 26 3.82 -16.10 12.87
CA ILE A 26 4.65 -16.93 13.74
C ILE A 26 4.44 -18.36 13.25
N GLY A 27 5.30 -18.81 12.35
CA GLY A 27 5.13 -20.09 11.64
C GLY A 27 4.10 -20.00 10.51
N PHE A 28 3.16 -20.95 10.46
CA PHE A 28 2.17 -21.00 9.39
C PHE A 28 1.25 -19.77 9.41
N GLN A 29 1.01 -19.20 8.23
CA GLN A 29 0.05 -18.13 8.05
C GLN A 29 -1.36 -18.63 8.41
N SER A 30 -2.10 -17.82 9.18
CA SER A 30 -3.44 -18.21 9.59
C SER A 30 -4.41 -18.14 8.41
N ILE A 31 -5.40 -19.04 8.42
CA ILE A 31 -6.53 -19.01 7.47
C ILE A 31 -7.22 -17.64 7.53
N THR A 32 -7.36 -17.08 8.74
CA THR A 32 -7.94 -15.75 8.95
C THR A 32 -7.20 -14.63 8.23
N GLY A 33 -5.88 -14.72 8.08
CA GLY A 33 -5.09 -13.75 7.31
C GLY A 33 -5.40 -13.80 5.82
N THR A 34 -5.55 -15.01 5.27
CA THR A 34 -5.96 -15.22 3.87
C THR A 34 -7.36 -14.68 3.61
N ILE A 35 -8.33 -15.05 4.47
CA ILE A 35 -9.72 -14.58 4.36
C ILE A 35 -9.79 -13.05 4.45
N ARG A 36 -9.05 -12.44 5.39
CA ARG A 36 -8.98 -10.97 5.53
C ARG A 36 -8.42 -10.30 4.28
N MET A 37 -7.37 -10.88 3.68
CA MET A 37 -6.81 -10.37 2.42
C MET A 37 -7.85 -10.41 1.30
N LEU A 38 -8.59 -11.53 1.16
CA LEU A 38 -9.62 -11.68 0.13
C LEU A 38 -10.78 -10.70 0.32
N HIS A 39 -11.28 -10.51 1.55
CA HIS A 39 -12.30 -9.50 1.83
C HIS A 39 -11.82 -8.07 1.53
N ARG A 40 -10.59 -7.73 1.92
CA ARG A 40 -10.01 -6.43 1.60
C ARG A 40 -9.94 -6.20 0.08
N LEU A 41 -9.64 -7.26 -0.69
CA LEU A 41 -9.64 -7.17 -2.15
C LEU A 41 -11.05 -6.94 -2.70
N LEU A 42 -12.06 -7.65 -2.19
CA LEU A 42 -13.46 -7.41 -2.57
C LEU A 42 -13.89 -5.97 -2.30
N ASP A 43 -13.51 -5.39 -1.16
CA ASP A 43 -13.85 -4.01 -0.84
C ASP A 43 -13.23 -3.05 -1.87
N PHE A 44 -11.97 -3.26 -2.28
CA PHE A 44 -11.38 -2.48 -3.36
C PHE A 44 -12.12 -2.63 -4.69
N VAL A 45 -12.48 -3.87 -5.06
CA VAL A 45 -13.26 -4.15 -6.28
C VAL A 45 -14.61 -3.44 -6.24
N ARG A 46 -15.32 -3.46 -5.10
CA ARG A 46 -16.59 -2.76 -4.89
C ARG A 46 -16.48 -1.25 -5.07
N HIS A 47 -15.32 -0.68 -4.73
CA HIS A 47 -15.01 0.74 -4.94
C HIS A 47 -14.34 1.01 -6.29
N GLY A 48 -14.53 0.15 -7.29
CA GLY A 48 -14.03 0.34 -8.67
C GLY A 48 -12.51 0.21 -8.82
N ASN A 49 -11.80 -0.27 -7.78
CA ASN A 49 -10.36 -0.42 -7.77
C ASN A 49 -9.97 -1.90 -7.87
N VAL A 50 -9.91 -2.44 -9.08
CA VAL A 50 -9.37 -3.78 -9.30
C VAL A 50 -7.85 -3.70 -9.39
N LYS A 51 -7.14 -4.29 -8.41
CA LYS A 51 -5.68 -4.36 -8.41
C LYS A 51 -5.21 -5.81 -8.27
N PRO A 52 -4.29 -6.28 -9.13
CA PRO A 52 -3.65 -7.56 -8.94
C PRO A 52 -2.92 -7.63 -7.60
N VAL A 53 -2.91 -8.82 -7.00
CA VAL A 53 -2.19 -9.12 -5.77
C VAL A 53 -1.00 -10.00 -6.08
N ARG A 54 0.17 -9.57 -5.62
CA ARG A 54 1.44 -10.27 -5.79
C ARG A 54 2.04 -10.51 -4.41
N ILE A 55 2.07 -11.76 -4.00
CA ILE A 55 2.53 -12.19 -2.68
C ILE A 55 3.93 -12.74 -2.80
N PHE A 56 4.91 -11.98 -2.32
CA PHE A 56 6.27 -12.48 -2.09
C PHE A 56 6.33 -13.14 -0.72
N TYR A 57 6.63 -14.43 -0.69
CA TYR A 57 6.74 -15.21 0.54
C TYR A 57 8.20 -15.38 0.95
N VAL A 58 8.52 -15.03 2.19
CA VAL A 58 9.86 -15.09 2.76
C VAL A 58 9.84 -16.11 3.90
N SER A 59 10.68 -17.14 3.79
CA SER A 59 10.74 -18.25 4.73
C SER A 59 12.18 -18.74 4.89
N ASP A 60 12.48 -19.44 5.98
CA ASP A 60 13.73 -20.15 6.15
C ASP A 60 13.83 -21.31 5.16
N PHE A 61 15.05 -21.73 4.82
CA PHE A 61 15.29 -22.90 3.98
C PHE A 61 15.36 -24.15 4.84
N ASP A 62 14.20 -24.62 5.27
CA ASP A 62 14.03 -25.84 6.03
C ASP A 62 12.78 -26.61 5.55
N PRO A 63 12.50 -27.82 6.07
CA PRO A 63 11.31 -28.57 5.65
C PRO A 63 9.97 -27.87 5.93
N ALA A 64 9.91 -26.95 6.89
CA ALA A 64 8.71 -26.19 7.21
C ALA A 64 8.54 -25.01 6.26
N GLY A 65 9.58 -24.20 6.08
CA GLY A 65 9.67 -23.06 5.17
C GLY A 65 9.41 -23.46 3.73
N ASP A 66 9.91 -24.61 3.29
CA ASP A 66 9.59 -25.11 1.95
C ASP A 66 8.11 -25.54 1.78
N PHE A 67 7.49 -26.02 2.85
CA PHE A 67 6.10 -26.49 2.83
C PHE A 67 5.07 -25.36 3.03
N MET A 68 5.45 -24.26 3.66
CA MET A 68 4.55 -23.15 3.99
C MET A 68 3.95 -22.43 2.75
N PRO A 69 4.73 -22.03 1.73
CA PRO A 69 4.19 -21.36 0.55
C PRO A 69 3.16 -22.20 -0.24
N PRO A 70 3.39 -23.50 -0.52
CA PRO A 70 2.36 -24.34 -1.14
C PRO A 70 1.13 -24.52 -0.27
N SER A 71 1.31 -24.63 1.05
CA SER A 71 0.20 -24.78 2.00
C SER A 71 -0.73 -23.57 1.97
N ILE A 72 -0.17 -22.37 2.00
CA ILE A 72 -0.95 -21.14 1.98
C ILE A 72 -1.53 -20.85 0.59
N ALA A 73 -0.81 -21.20 -0.48
CA ALA A 73 -1.33 -21.12 -1.85
C ALA A 73 -2.60 -21.95 -2.03
N ARG A 74 -2.65 -23.18 -1.47
CA ARG A 74 -3.86 -24.00 -1.48
C ARG A 74 -5.01 -23.41 -0.68
N GLN A 75 -4.72 -22.75 0.44
CA GLN A 75 -5.76 -22.03 1.20
C GLN A 75 -6.31 -20.87 0.38
N ILE A 76 -5.45 -20.08 -0.27
CA ILE A 76 -5.87 -19.02 -1.19
C ILE A 76 -6.74 -19.64 -2.29
N GLU A 77 -6.28 -20.69 -2.97
CA GLU A 77 -7.01 -21.38 -4.04
C GLU A 77 -8.40 -21.86 -3.60
N PHE A 78 -8.53 -22.38 -2.38
CA PHE A 78 -9.79 -22.84 -1.82
C PHE A 78 -10.77 -21.69 -1.57
N TRP A 79 -10.35 -20.68 -0.79
CA TRP A 79 -11.23 -19.58 -0.38
C TRP A 79 -11.51 -18.58 -1.49
N LEU A 80 -10.60 -18.46 -2.47
CA LEU A 80 -10.75 -17.59 -3.62
C LEU A 80 -12.06 -17.87 -4.37
N ARG A 81 -12.42 -19.15 -4.54
CA ARG A 81 -13.62 -19.58 -5.29
C ARG A 81 -14.91 -19.02 -4.70
N ASP A 82 -14.98 -18.95 -3.38
CA ASP A 82 -16.19 -18.53 -2.66
C ASP A 82 -16.22 -17.02 -2.39
N ILE A 83 -15.04 -16.41 -2.16
CA ILE A 83 -14.95 -15.01 -1.75
C ILE A 83 -14.73 -14.09 -2.94
N ALA A 84 -13.70 -14.32 -3.75
CA ALA A 84 -13.26 -13.38 -4.79
C ALA A 84 -12.84 -14.11 -6.08
N PRO A 85 -13.76 -14.77 -6.80
CA PRO A 85 -13.42 -15.70 -7.89
C PRO A 85 -12.66 -15.04 -9.04
N ASP A 86 -12.87 -13.75 -9.29
CA ASP A 86 -12.24 -13.01 -10.40
C ASP A 86 -10.94 -12.30 -10.01
N ALA A 87 -10.42 -12.53 -8.79
CA ALA A 87 -9.24 -11.84 -8.32
C ALA A 87 -7.94 -12.37 -8.95
N ASP A 88 -7.13 -11.47 -9.52
CA ASP A 88 -5.78 -11.80 -9.98
C ASP A 88 -4.81 -11.86 -8.78
N ILE A 89 -4.59 -13.05 -8.24
CA ILE A 89 -3.67 -13.30 -7.11
C ILE A 89 -2.56 -14.26 -7.53
N LYS A 90 -1.31 -13.89 -7.25
CA LYS A 90 -0.16 -14.77 -7.40
C LYS A 90 0.68 -14.82 -6.14
N LEU A 91 1.32 -15.96 -5.91
CA LEU A 91 2.27 -16.16 -4.81
C LEU A 91 3.58 -16.77 -5.31
N GLN A 92 4.70 -16.22 -4.83
CA GLN A 92 6.05 -16.66 -5.16
C GLN A 92 6.93 -16.70 -3.90
N PRO A 93 7.58 -17.84 -3.58
CA PRO A 93 8.68 -17.89 -2.61
C PRO A 93 9.85 -17.05 -3.12
N LEU A 94 10.32 -16.11 -2.32
CA LEU A 94 11.28 -15.09 -2.74
C LEU A 94 12.69 -15.31 -2.20
N ALA A 95 12.80 -15.70 -0.93
CA ALA A 95 14.06 -15.75 -0.20
C ALA A 95 14.42 -17.17 0.23
N LEU A 96 15.72 -17.44 0.29
CA LEU A 96 16.36 -18.72 0.56
C LEU A 96 15.85 -19.88 -0.31
N THR A 97 15.80 -19.67 -1.62
CA THR A 97 15.68 -20.81 -2.56
C THR A 97 16.93 -21.69 -2.50
N ALA A 98 16.82 -22.95 -2.90
CA ALA A 98 17.97 -23.87 -2.94
C ALA A 98 19.14 -23.31 -3.77
N GLU A 99 18.84 -22.58 -4.85
CA GLU A 99 19.83 -21.89 -5.67
C GLU A 99 20.50 -20.74 -4.92
N GLN A 100 19.72 -19.92 -4.19
CA GLN A 100 20.25 -18.84 -3.36
C GLN A 100 21.16 -19.37 -2.26
N VAL A 101 20.76 -20.45 -1.56
CA VAL A 101 21.57 -21.08 -0.50
C VAL A 101 22.93 -21.54 -1.04
N LYS A 102 22.94 -22.17 -2.22
CA LYS A 102 24.17 -22.58 -2.92
C LYS A 102 25.01 -21.37 -3.38
N HIS A 103 24.36 -20.37 -3.96
CA HIS A 103 25.01 -19.17 -4.51
C HIS A 103 25.71 -18.37 -3.40
N TYR A 104 25.02 -18.10 -2.30
CA TYR A 104 25.55 -17.35 -1.16
C TYR A 104 26.40 -18.20 -0.22
N ARG A 105 26.56 -19.50 -0.49
CA ARG A 105 27.34 -20.47 0.31
C ARG A 105 26.95 -20.42 1.79
N LEU A 106 25.66 -20.40 2.06
CA LEU A 106 25.15 -20.27 3.42
C LEU A 106 25.40 -21.57 4.21
N PRO A 107 25.78 -21.48 5.50
CA PRO A 107 26.10 -22.65 6.31
C PRO A 107 24.83 -23.45 6.60
N PRO A 108 24.88 -24.79 6.47
CA PRO A 108 23.79 -25.64 6.89
C PRO A 108 23.77 -25.79 8.42
N ILE A 109 22.59 -25.78 9.01
CA ILE A 109 22.33 -26.19 10.38
C ILE A 109 21.59 -27.54 10.41
N PRO A 110 21.71 -28.32 11.50
CA PRO A 110 20.95 -29.55 11.64
C PRO A 110 19.45 -29.29 11.53
N ILE A 111 18.75 -30.09 10.72
CA ILE A 111 17.29 -30.04 10.65
C ILE A 111 16.73 -30.58 11.98
N LYS A 112 15.73 -29.88 12.52
CA LYS A 112 15.06 -30.23 13.78
C LYS A 112 14.62 -31.71 13.80
N GLU A 113 14.99 -32.41 14.88
CA GLU A 113 14.63 -33.81 15.08
C GLU A 113 13.11 -33.99 15.13
N GLY A 114 12.61 -35.00 14.41
CA GLY A 114 11.19 -35.36 14.38
C GLY A 114 10.35 -34.67 13.29
N ASP A 115 10.92 -33.79 12.46
CA ASP A 115 10.20 -33.28 11.29
C ASP A 115 10.04 -34.39 10.24
N ARG A 116 8.81 -34.88 10.07
CA ARG A 116 8.48 -35.96 9.11
C ARG A 116 8.78 -35.58 7.66
N ARG A 117 8.96 -34.30 7.35
CA ARG A 117 9.26 -33.79 6.01
C ARG A 117 10.77 -33.78 5.72
N GLN A 118 11.62 -34.03 6.72
CA GLN A 118 13.07 -33.96 6.62
C GLN A 118 13.62 -34.79 5.45
N ASN A 119 13.23 -36.06 5.34
CA ASN A 119 13.77 -36.95 4.31
C ASN A 119 13.44 -36.45 2.90
N GLY A 120 12.18 -36.09 2.65
CA GLY A 120 11.75 -35.57 1.35
C GLY A 120 12.42 -34.24 0.99
N PHE A 121 12.65 -33.37 1.98
CA PHE A 121 13.38 -32.11 1.79
C PHE A 121 14.85 -32.34 1.39
N LYS A 122 15.55 -33.22 2.12
CA LYS A 122 16.94 -33.56 1.84
C LYS A 122 17.11 -34.17 0.45
N GLU A 123 16.24 -35.11 0.10
CA GLU A 123 16.24 -35.78 -1.21
C GLU A 123 15.94 -34.80 -2.34
N ARG A 124 14.91 -33.94 -2.18
CA ARG A 124 14.51 -32.95 -3.19
C ARG A 124 15.62 -31.97 -3.56
N TYR A 125 16.33 -31.45 -2.57
CA TYR A 125 17.31 -30.38 -2.78
C TYR A 125 18.77 -30.86 -2.77
N GLY A 126 19.01 -32.12 -2.41
CA GLY A 126 20.34 -32.70 -2.26
C GLY A 126 21.16 -31.99 -1.18
N VAL A 127 20.54 -31.71 -0.03
CA VAL A 127 21.13 -30.95 1.08
C VAL A 127 21.07 -31.73 2.38
N ASP A 128 22.06 -31.54 3.25
CA ASP A 128 22.15 -32.25 4.53
C ASP A 128 21.57 -31.47 5.71
N GLY A 129 21.31 -30.17 5.53
CA GLY A 129 20.86 -29.26 6.58
C GLY A 129 19.92 -28.17 6.09
N ALA A 130 19.40 -27.41 7.05
CA ALA A 130 18.57 -26.23 6.85
C ALA A 130 19.41 -24.95 6.86
N THR A 131 18.83 -23.82 6.45
CA THR A 131 19.46 -22.50 6.56
C THR A 131 18.42 -21.47 6.98
N GLU A 132 18.74 -20.68 8.01
CA GLU A 132 17.88 -19.60 8.48
C GLU A 132 18.13 -18.30 7.71
N LEU A 133 17.12 -17.45 7.58
CA LEU A 133 17.23 -16.10 7.00
C LEU A 133 18.28 -15.25 7.72
N ASP A 134 18.47 -15.45 9.02
CA ASP A 134 19.48 -14.76 9.81
C ASP A 134 20.90 -15.04 9.30
N ALA A 135 21.16 -16.22 8.72
CA ALA A 135 22.46 -16.53 8.12
C ALA A 135 22.72 -15.72 6.84
N LEU A 136 21.68 -15.41 6.05
CA LEU A 136 21.83 -14.55 4.87
C LEU A 136 22.21 -13.14 5.28
N GLU A 137 21.48 -12.55 6.23
CA GLU A 137 21.77 -11.19 6.70
C GLU A 137 23.09 -11.09 7.49
N ALA A 138 23.48 -12.14 8.21
CA ALA A 138 24.76 -12.16 8.94
C ALA A 138 25.96 -12.25 8.00
N LEU A 139 25.88 -13.06 6.93
CA LEU A 139 27.01 -13.31 6.03
C LEU A 139 27.04 -12.37 4.82
N HIS A 140 25.87 -11.92 4.38
CA HIS A 140 25.69 -11.01 3.25
C HIS A 140 24.70 -9.88 3.62
N PRO A 141 25.07 -8.96 4.52
CA PRO A 141 24.17 -7.92 5.02
C PRO A 141 23.52 -7.11 3.90
N GLY A 142 22.19 -6.98 3.94
CA GLY A 142 21.42 -6.19 2.97
C GLY A 142 20.99 -6.96 1.71
N GLU A 143 21.42 -8.20 1.51
CA GLU A 143 20.99 -9.01 0.36
C GLU A 143 19.49 -9.35 0.42
N LEU A 144 18.91 -9.63 1.60
CA LEU A 144 17.45 -9.83 1.71
C LEU A 144 16.71 -8.56 1.26
N GLY A 145 17.20 -7.40 1.69
CA GLY A 145 16.64 -6.12 1.29
C GLY A 145 16.74 -5.89 -0.21
N ARG A 146 17.89 -6.23 -0.82
CA ARG A 146 18.09 -6.15 -2.27
C ARG A 146 17.15 -7.07 -3.04
N LEU A 147 16.98 -8.32 -2.59
CA LEU A 147 16.06 -9.29 -3.20
C LEU A 147 14.62 -8.79 -3.19
N VAL A 148 14.14 -8.32 -2.03
CA VAL A 148 12.79 -7.78 -1.87
C VAL A 148 12.59 -6.53 -2.71
N LYS A 149 13.54 -5.59 -2.68
CA LYS A 149 13.48 -4.39 -3.52
C LYS A 149 13.41 -4.74 -5.00
N THR A 150 14.25 -5.66 -5.46
CA THR A 150 14.32 -6.08 -6.88
C THR A 150 13.00 -6.72 -7.31
N ALA A 151 12.41 -7.56 -6.47
CA ALA A 151 11.13 -8.19 -6.75
C ALA A 151 9.97 -7.19 -6.80
N MET A 152 10.02 -6.12 -6.00
CA MET A 152 8.95 -5.13 -5.90
C MET A 152 9.03 -4.01 -6.94
N CYS A 153 10.24 -3.64 -7.37
CA CYS A 153 10.48 -2.50 -8.25
C CYS A 153 9.60 -2.49 -9.52
N PRO A 154 9.42 -3.61 -10.24
CA PRO A 154 8.60 -3.64 -11.46
C PRO A 154 7.12 -3.28 -11.26
N TYR A 155 6.61 -3.41 -10.03
CA TYR A 155 5.20 -3.16 -9.70
C TYR A 155 4.94 -1.72 -9.27
N ARG A 156 5.95 -0.84 -9.37
CA ARG A 156 5.84 0.56 -8.99
C ARG A 156 6.31 1.47 -10.11
N ASP A 157 5.41 2.31 -10.59
CA ASP A 157 5.78 3.44 -11.44
C ASP A 157 6.48 4.51 -10.57
N GLU A 158 7.81 4.54 -10.65
CA GLU A 158 8.63 5.54 -9.97
C GLU A 158 8.47 6.96 -10.56
N THR A 159 7.95 7.06 -11.79
CA THR A 159 7.75 8.34 -12.49
C THR A 159 6.40 8.99 -12.20
N LEU A 160 5.40 8.21 -11.76
CA LEU A 160 4.03 8.68 -11.53
C LEU A 160 3.97 9.92 -10.64
N GLN A 161 4.74 9.95 -9.55
CA GLN A 161 4.76 11.11 -8.65
C GLN A 161 5.24 12.39 -9.35
N ARG A 162 6.26 12.28 -10.20
CA ARG A 162 6.77 13.41 -10.99
C ARG A 162 5.72 13.85 -12.01
N ARG A 163 5.16 12.92 -12.78
CA ARG A 163 4.12 13.20 -13.78
C ARG A 163 2.89 13.87 -13.15
N MET A 164 2.48 13.40 -11.96
CA MET A 164 1.41 14.03 -11.16
C MET A 164 1.73 15.47 -10.75
N SER A 165 2.98 15.74 -10.36
CA SER A 165 3.40 17.08 -9.98
C SER A 165 3.43 18.02 -11.19
N GLU A 166 3.96 17.54 -12.31
CA GLU A 166 4.00 18.27 -13.59
C GLU A 166 2.58 18.61 -14.06
N ALA A 167 1.67 17.63 -14.11
CA ALA A 167 0.28 17.84 -14.48
C ALA A 167 -0.44 18.83 -13.55
N ARG A 168 -0.16 18.78 -12.25
CA ARG A 168 -0.72 19.75 -11.28
C ARG A 168 -0.22 21.16 -11.53
N GLN A 169 1.07 21.33 -11.81
CA GLN A 169 1.66 22.64 -12.11
C GLN A 169 1.08 23.21 -13.40
N GLU A 170 0.95 22.38 -14.43
CA GLU A 170 0.35 22.76 -15.71
C GLU A 170 -1.11 23.17 -15.53
N ALA A 171 -1.91 22.36 -14.83
CA ALA A 171 -3.31 22.70 -14.54
C ALA A 171 -3.44 24.04 -13.78
N GLN A 172 -2.56 24.28 -12.80
CA GLN A 172 -2.55 25.54 -12.06
C GLN A 172 -2.16 26.73 -12.94
N LYS A 173 -1.18 26.55 -13.84
CA LYS A 173 -0.76 27.59 -14.78
C LYS A 173 -1.90 27.94 -15.74
N THR A 174 -2.52 26.94 -16.36
CA THR A 174 -3.64 27.11 -17.30
C THR A 174 -4.82 27.82 -16.62
N ALA A 175 -5.16 27.42 -15.39
CA ALA A 175 -6.23 28.07 -14.63
C ALA A 175 -5.93 29.55 -14.34
N LYS A 176 -4.67 29.88 -14.01
CA LYS A 176 -4.23 31.26 -13.77
C LYS A 176 -4.23 32.10 -15.04
N GLU A 177 -3.75 31.54 -16.16
CA GLU A 177 -3.72 32.24 -17.46
C GLU A 177 -5.14 32.53 -17.95
N ALA A 178 -6.04 31.54 -17.91
CA ALA A 178 -7.45 31.73 -18.27
C ALA A 178 -8.15 32.76 -17.37
N TRP A 179 -7.81 32.79 -16.07
CA TRP A 179 -8.31 33.81 -15.15
C TRP A 179 -7.78 35.20 -15.49
N ARG A 180 -6.49 35.31 -15.84
CA ARG A 180 -5.86 36.60 -16.20
C ARG A 180 -6.39 37.16 -17.51
N GLU A 181 -6.50 36.35 -18.56
CA GLU A 181 -7.08 36.78 -19.85
C GLU A 181 -8.49 37.34 -19.65
N ARG A 182 -9.30 36.70 -18.81
CA ARG A 182 -10.63 37.18 -18.47
C ARG A 182 -10.62 38.52 -17.70
N GLN A 183 -9.59 38.79 -16.91
CA GLN A 183 -9.45 40.09 -16.23
C GLN A 183 -8.89 41.19 -17.13
N GLU A 184 -8.03 40.87 -18.11
CA GLU A 184 -7.50 41.84 -19.08
C GLU A 184 -8.58 42.36 -20.06
N GLU A 185 -9.68 41.62 -20.23
CA GLU A 185 -10.86 42.08 -21.00
C GLU A 185 -11.70 43.15 -20.27
N ASP A 186 -11.55 43.28 -18.94
CA ASP A 186 -12.27 44.25 -18.13
C ASP A 186 -11.42 45.52 -17.92
N GLU A 187 -12.00 46.71 -18.15
CA GLU A 187 -11.31 48.02 -18.00
C GLU A 187 -10.87 48.34 -16.55
N GLU A 188 -11.44 47.66 -15.57
CA GLU A 188 -11.15 47.78 -14.14
C GLU A 188 -10.99 46.36 -13.57
N THR A 189 -9.81 46.00 -13.07
CA THR A 189 -9.63 44.63 -12.58
C THR A 189 -10.36 44.42 -11.26
N PHE A 190 -10.80 43.19 -11.00
CA PHE A 190 -11.38 42.85 -9.69
C PHE A 190 -10.41 43.08 -8.53
N GLU A 191 -9.09 43.06 -8.78
CA GLU A 191 -8.08 43.38 -7.77
C GLU A 191 -8.10 44.87 -7.42
N ASP A 192 -8.11 45.76 -8.42
CA ASP A 192 -8.21 47.21 -8.20
C ASP A 192 -9.48 47.57 -7.43
N ARG A 193 -10.61 47.01 -7.85
CA ARG A 193 -11.91 47.25 -7.21
C ARG A 193 -11.99 46.67 -5.81
N LEU A 194 -11.29 45.55 -5.54
CA LEU A 194 -11.21 44.97 -4.20
C LEU A 194 -10.34 45.83 -3.27
N ASP A 195 -9.24 46.38 -3.78
CA ASP A 195 -8.36 47.24 -2.99
C ASP A 195 -9.02 48.59 -2.69
N GLU A 196 -9.72 49.21 -3.66
CA GLU A 196 -10.52 50.41 -3.38
C GLU A 196 -11.63 50.13 -2.35
N LEU A 197 -12.28 48.97 -2.44
CA LEU A 197 -13.32 48.59 -1.48
C LEU A 197 -12.74 48.35 -0.09
N ARG A 198 -11.54 47.75 -0.01
CA ARG A 198 -10.81 47.52 1.24
C ARG A 198 -10.40 48.82 1.89
N GLU A 199 -9.77 49.73 1.16
CA GLU A 199 -9.36 51.04 1.71
C GLU A 199 -10.55 51.83 2.23
N ARG A 200 -11.66 51.84 1.47
CA ARG A 200 -12.91 52.47 1.91
C ARG A 200 -13.50 51.79 3.14
N ALA A 201 -13.51 50.47 3.18
CA ALA A 201 -14.01 49.71 4.33
C ALA A 201 -13.15 49.95 5.57
N GLU A 202 -11.83 49.99 5.41
CA GLU A 202 -10.87 50.22 6.48
C GLU A 202 -10.98 51.64 7.04
N ALA A 203 -11.15 52.66 6.18
CA ALA A 203 -11.39 54.04 6.61
C ALA A 203 -12.70 54.20 7.42
N VAL A 204 -13.77 53.50 7.03
CA VAL A 204 -15.01 53.47 7.81
C VAL A 204 -14.80 52.73 9.13
N LEU A 205 -14.17 51.56 9.11
CA LEU A 205 -13.91 50.74 10.30
C LEU A 205 -13.02 51.45 11.31
N ASP A 206 -12.01 52.20 10.87
CA ASP A 206 -11.08 52.91 11.77
C ASP A 206 -11.82 53.95 12.62
N GLY A 207 -12.82 54.63 12.03
CA GLY A 207 -13.68 55.58 12.74
C GLY A 207 -14.54 54.95 13.86
N PHE A 208 -14.84 53.65 13.76
CA PHE A 208 -15.65 52.94 14.75
C PHE A 208 -14.85 51.93 15.56
N LYS A 209 -13.54 51.80 15.34
CA LYS A 209 -12.70 50.70 15.85
C LYS A 209 -12.73 50.58 17.37
N THR A 210 -12.64 51.72 18.07
CA THR A 210 -12.66 51.77 19.53
C THR A 210 -14.04 51.43 20.10
N GLU A 211 -15.10 51.92 19.48
CA GLU A 211 -16.48 51.63 19.91
C GLU A 211 -16.86 50.18 19.60
N LEU A 212 -16.50 49.67 18.42
CA LEU A 212 -16.69 48.28 18.04
C LEU A 212 -15.90 47.33 18.94
N ALA A 213 -14.68 47.66 19.36
CA ALA A 213 -13.92 46.84 20.30
C ALA A 213 -14.65 46.71 21.66
N ALA A 214 -15.09 47.84 22.22
CA ALA A 214 -15.83 47.84 23.48
C ALA A 214 -17.21 47.17 23.35
N LEU A 215 -17.90 47.37 22.23
CA LEU A 215 -19.19 46.74 21.96
C LEU A 215 -19.02 45.24 21.70
N SER A 216 -17.98 44.83 20.99
CA SER A 216 -17.64 43.43 20.70
C SER A 216 -17.28 42.68 21.97
N GLU A 217 -16.56 43.29 22.90
CA GLU A 217 -16.24 42.66 24.19
C GLU A 217 -17.52 42.44 25.02
N ARG A 218 -18.39 43.45 25.06
CA ARG A 218 -19.71 43.32 25.70
C ARG A 218 -20.63 42.32 25.00
N LEU A 219 -20.60 42.29 23.67
CA LEU A 219 -21.39 41.36 22.87
C LEU A 219 -20.88 39.93 23.04
N ALA A 220 -19.56 39.71 23.09
CA ALA A 220 -18.96 38.41 23.35
C ALA A 220 -19.29 37.90 24.75
N GLU A 221 -19.35 38.78 25.76
CA GLU A 221 -19.88 38.42 27.08
C GLU A 221 -21.36 38.02 26.99
N ALA A 222 -22.18 38.83 26.32
CA ALA A 222 -23.62 38.54 26.16
C ALA A 222 -23.91 37.29 25.31
N TYR A 223 -23.09 37.00 24.30
CA TYR A 223 -23.20 35.79 23.46
C TYR A 223 -22.82 34.55 24.24
N ARG A 224 -21.80 34.65 25.11
CA ARG A 224 -21.46 33.59 26.07
C ARG A 224 -22.60 33.37 27.07
N GLU A 225 -23.15 34.44 27.64
CA GLU A 225 -24.30 34.34 28.56
C GLU A 225 -25.56 33.78 27.89
N ALA A 226 -25.78 34.10 26.61
CA ALA A 226 -26.90 33.61 25.83
C ALA A 226 -26.68 32.21 25.22
N GLY A 227 -25.52 31.60 25.42
CA GLY A 227 -25.19 30.25 24.92
C GLY A 227 -24.95 30.16 23.41
N ILE A 228 -24.91 31.29 22.69
CA ILE A 228 -24.83 31.30 21.22
C ILE A 228 -23.49 30.75 20.72
N GLU A 229 -22.41 30.89 21.49
CA GLU A 229 -21.12 30.26 21.14
C GLU A 229 -21.19 28.73 21.16
N GLU A 230 -21.97 28.15 22.07
CA GLU A 230 -22.20 26.70 22.11
C GLU A 230 -23.08 26.27 20.93
N ASP A 231 -24.16 27.00 20.63
CA ASP A 231 -25.03 26.72 19.48
C ASP A 231 -24.28 26.84 18.13
N LEU A 232 -23.37 27.80 17.98
CA LEU A 232 -22.52 27.94 16.79
C LEU A 232 -21.50 26.82 16.67
N ALA A 233 -20.96 26.35 17.79
CA ALA A 233 -20.08 25.19 17.80
C ALA A 233 -20.84 23.92 17.38
N GLU A 234 -22.10 23.78 17.83
CA GLU A 234 -22.99 22.69 17.41
C GLU A 234 -23.32 22.79 15.92
N LEU A 235 -23.71 23.96 15.42
CA LEU A 235 -23.97 24.16 13.98
C LEU A 235 -22.73 23.93 13.11
N ARG A 236 -21.54 24.28 13.61
CA ARG A 236 -20.29 23.99 12.90
C ARG A 236 -20.00 22.49 12.84
N SER A 237 -20.30 21.77 13.92
CA SER A 237 -20.29 20.31 13.94
C SER A 237 -21.31 19.73 12.95
N ASP A 238 -22.49 20.34 12.83
CA ASP A 238 -23.50 19.93 11.84
C ASP A 238 -23.06 20.19 10.40
N ILE A 239 -22.35 21.30 10.15
CA ILE A 239 -21.77 21.61 8.84
C ILE A 239 -20.63 20.65 8.51
N GLU A 240 -19.77 20.29 9.47
CA GLU A 240 -18.78 19.22 9.29
C GLU A 240 -19.46 17.89 8.97
N ALA A 241 -20.54 17.54 9.66
CA ALA A 241 -21.35 16.37 9.35
C ALA A 241 -22.02 16.46 7.95
N ALA A 242 -22.40 17.65 7.50
CA ALA A 242 -22.95 17.86 6.16
C ALA A 242 -21.89 17.78 5.06
N LEU A 243 -20.67 18.26 5.34
CA LEU A 243 -19.51 18.11 4.44
C LEU A 243 -19.07 16.65 4.33
N ASP A 244 -19.16 15.86 5.40
CA ASP A 244 -18.98 14.40 5.36
C ASP A 244 -19.99 13.72 4.43
N ASN A 245 -21.13 14.36 4.15
CA ASN A 245 -22.18 13.89 3.25
C ASN A 245 -22.18 14.56 1.87
N LEU A 246 -21.19 15.41 1.56
CA LEU A 246 -21.13 16.15 0.30
C LEU A 246 -20.46 15.34 -0.81
N GLU A 247 -21.20 15.05 -1.88
CA GLU A 247 -20.65 14.41 -3.09
C GLU A 247 -20.32 15.45 -4.18
N VAL A 248 -19.05 15.52 -4.57
CA VAL A 248 -18.55 16.38 -5.66
C VAL A 248 -17.82 15.52 -6.70
N THR A 249 -18.09 15.77 -7.98
CA THR A 249 -17.42 15.08 -9.08
C THR A 249 -16.09 15.75 -9.40
N LEU A 250 -14.99 15.03 -9.16
CA LEU A 250 -13.62 15.47 -9.41
C LEU A 250 -13.11 14.93 -10.77
N PRO A 251 -12.12 15.60 -11.39
CA PRO A 251 -11.52 15.12 -12.64
C PRO A 251 -10.84 13.77 -12.46
N ASP A 252 -10.69 13.05 -13.57
CA ASP A 252 -10.15 11.70 -13.57
C ASP A 252 -8.70 11.66 -13.09
N ARG A 253 -8.47 10.81 -12.10
CA ARG A 253 -7.13 10.55 -11.57
C ARG A 253 -6.32 9.81 -12.64
N PRO A 254 -5.10 10.27 -12.98
CA PRO A 254 -4.27 9.53 -13.91
C PRO A 254 -3.92 8.15 -13.33
N THR A 255 -3.87 7.16 -14.21
CA THR A 255 -3.66 5.76 -13.88
C THR A 255 -2.17 5.42 -13.95
N ALA A 256 -1.75 4.42 -13.17
CA ALA A 256 -0.37 3.95 -13.20
C ALA A 256 -0.09 3.17 -14.48
N GLU A 257 1.09 3.37 -15.07
CA GLU A 257 1.61 2.57 -16.18
C GLU A 257 2.79 1.76 -15.65
N VAL A 258 2.69 0.43 -15.69
CA VAL A 258 3.74 -0.48 -15.23
C VAL A 258 4.00 -1.55 -16.29
N ASP A 259 5.27 -1.75 -16.64
CA ASP A 259 5.72 -2.90 -17.40
C ASP A 259 5.87 -4.09 -16.45
N LEU A 260 4.89 -4.98 -16.45
CA LEU A 260 4.88 -6.14 -15.57
C LEU A 260 5.96 -7.15 -16.01
N PRO A 261 6.70 -7.73 -15.04
CA PRO A 261 7.69 -8.76 -15.34
C PRO A 261 7.00 -10.05 -15.80
N ASP A 262 7.78 -10.98 -16.36
CA ASP A 262 7.25 -12.33 -16.62
C ASP A 262 6.93 -13.04 -15.29
N GLU A 263 5.66 -13.36 -15.12
CA GLU A 263 5.11 -14.02 -13.94
C GLU A 263 4.66 -15.47 -14.24
N SER A 264 4.97 -15.99 -15.43
CA SER A 264 4.53 -17.31 -15.89
C SER A 264 5.04 -18.45 -15.02
N ALA A 265 6.18 -18.26 -14.35
CA ALA A 265 6.82 -19.23 -13.48
C ALA A 265 6.38 -19.17 -12.01
N TRP A 266 5.41 -18.33 -11.64
CA TRP A 266 5.04 -18.18 -10.23
C TRP A 266 4.45 -19.46 -9.64
N LEU A 267 4.78 -19.76 -8.38
CA LEU A 267 4.31 -20.97 -7.70
C LEU A 267 2.79 -21.12 -7.76
N PHE A 268 2.06 -20.01 -7.53
CA PHE A 268 0.60 -19.97 -7.60
C PHE A 268 0.14 -18.84 -8.50
N ASP A 269 -0.81 -19.12 -9.39
CA ASP A 269 -1.57 -18.15 -10.17
C ASP A 269 -3.05 -18.52 -10.13
N ALA A 270 -3.86 -17.67 -9.51
CA ALA A 270 -5.30 -17.81 -9.36
C ALA A 270 -6.05 -18.01 -10.69
N ARG A 271 -5.45 -17.59 -11.81
CA ARG A 271 -6.06 -17.63 -13.15
C ARG A 271 -5.76 -18.94 -13.89
N ARG A 272 -4.86 -19.78 -13.37
CA ARG A 272 -4.58 -21.11 -13.94
C ARG A 272 -5.70 -22.08 -13.61
N ASP A 273 -5.99 -23.00 -14.55
CA ASP A 273 -6.87 -24.13 -14.24
C ASP A 273 -6.20 -25.08 -13.24
N TYR A 274 -7.03 -25.91 -12.60
CA TYR A 274 -6.60 -26.80 -11.53
C TYR A 274 -5.50 -27.78 -11.96
N LEU A 275 -5.59 -28.36 -13.17
CA LEU A 275 -4.62 -29.35 -13.63
C LEU A 275 -3.26 -28.70 -13.91
N THR A 276 -3.27 -27.52 -14.54
CA THR A 276 -2.04 -26.73 -14.76
C THR A 276 -1.44 -26.26 -13.43
N GLN A 277 -2.23 -25.75 -12.49
CA GLN A 277 -1.71 -25.33 -11.19
C GLN A 277 -1.11 -26.51 -10.39
N LEU A 278 -1.64 -27.72 -10.58
CA LEU A 278 -1.11 -28.94 -9.98
C LEU A 278 0.26 -29.35 -10.56
N THR A 279 0.56 -29.07 -11.84
CA THR A 279 1.89 -29.37 -12.39
C THR A 279 2.95 -28.49 -11.73
N PHE A 280 2.71 -27.19 -11.55
CA PHE A 280 3.64 -26.29 -10.84
C PHE A 280 3.92 -26.74 -9.40
N TYR A 281 2.90 -27.21 -8.68
CA TYR A 281 3.11 -27.79 -7.35
C TYR A 281 3.95 -29.08 -7.38
N LYS A 282 3.77 -29.92 -8.41
CA LYS A 282 4.53 -31.17 -8.59
C LYS A 282 5.97 -30.90 -9.02
N ASP A 283 6.19 -29.97 -9.94
CA ASP A 283 7.50 -29.62 -10.45
C ASP A 283 8.38 -29.06 -9.34
N ARG A 284 7.82 -28.20 -8.48
CA ARG A 284 8.49 -27.76 -7.25
C ARG A 284 8.73 -28.94 -6.29
N SER A 285 7.75 -29.84 -6.13
CA SER A 285 7.89 -31.01 -5.27
C SER A 285 8.99 -31.99 -5.74
N ASN A 286 9.30 -31.98 -7.03
CA ASN A 286 10.33 -32.81 -7.64
C ASN A 286 11.69 -32.10 -7.77
N GLY A 287 11.80 -30.83 -7.32
CA GLY A 287 13.03 -30.04 -7.42
C GLY A 287 13.34 -29.51 -8.83
N THR A 288 12.36 -29.52 -9.73
CA THR A 288 12.50 -29.18 -11.16
C THR A 288 11.87 -27.84 -11.55
N GLY A 289 11.29 -27.10 -10.60
CA GLY A 289 10.61 -25.82 -10.83
C GLY A 289 10.83 -24.82 -9.71
#